data_AF-A0A7Y9PF40-F1
#
_entry.id   AF-A0A7Y9PF40-F1
#
_cell.length_a   1.000
_cell.length_b   1.000
_cell.length_c   1.000
_cell.angle_alpha   90.00
_cell.angle_beta   90.00
_cell.angle_gamma   90.00
#
_symmetry.space_group_name_H-M   'P 1'
#
loop_
_entity.id
_entity.type
_entity.pdbx_description
1 polymer ?
#
loop_
_entity_poly.entity_id
_entity_poly.type
_entity_poly.pdbx_seq_one_letter_code
_entity_poly.pdbx_strand_id
1 'polypeptide(L)' 'MAFAASVQQMPSRDVLLTVEDVAQRLNVTKDWVWDHSSRKAPYLPVIRMSDGVLRYRLSEVDEFVSERERLSAMRRKRR' A
#
# COMPACT_ATOMS: atom_id res chain seq x y z
N MET A 1 -4.16 24.95 -3.94
CA MET A 1 -4.05 23.63 -4.61
C MET A 1 -2.95 22.87 -3.88
N ALA A 2 -3.30 21.88 -3.06
CA ALA A 2 -2.34 21.20 -2.18
C ALA A 2 -1.67 20.05 -2.93
N PHE A 3 -0.40 20.25 -3.32
CA PHE A 3 0.47 19.14 -3.71
C PHE A 3 0.81 18.37 -2.43
N ALA A 4 0.35 17.12 -2.34
CA ALA A 4 0.73 16.24 -1.25
C ALA A 4 2.26 16.12 -1.22
N ALA A 5 2.85 16.41 -0.06
CA ALA A 5 4.27 16.33 0.16
C ALA A 5 4.75 14.91 -0.15
N SER A 6 5.42 14.74 -1.30
CA SER A 6 6.17 13.52 -1.59
C SER A 6 7.35 13.52 -0.63
N VAL A 7 7.21 12.82 0.49
CA VAL A 7 8.31 12.55 1.41
C VAL A 7 9.32 11.72 0.63
N GLN A 8 10.32 12.37 0.04
CA GLN A 8 11.45 11.69 -0.56
C GLN A 8 12.34 11.18 0.56
N GLN A 9 12.01 10.01 1.09
CA GLN A 9 12.84 9.31 2.06
C GLN A 9 14.09 8.79 1.35
N MET A 10 15.28 9.17 1.85
CA MET A 10 16.57 8.75 1.32
C MET A 10 16.66 7.21 1.30
N PRO A 11 17.34 6.60 0.31
CA PRO A 11 17.22 5.18 0.04
C PRO A 11 18.03 4.35 1.03
N SER A 12 17.46 4.05 2.21
CA SER A 12 17.54 2.66 2.67
C SER A 12 17.01 1.83 1.50
N ARG A 13 17.74 0.80 1.06
CA ARG A 13 17.33 -0.06 -0.05
C ARG A 13 15.98 -0.71 0.28
N ASP A 14 14.90 0.00 -0.01
CA ASP A 14 13.57 -0.45 0.31
C ASP A 14 13.28 -1.67 -0.54
N VAL A 15 12.92 -2.75 0.13
CA VAL A 15 12.65 -4.02 -0.54
C VAL A 15 11.40 -3.84 -1.38
N LEU A 16 11.54 -4.06 -2.68
CA LEU A 16 10.43 -4.07 -3.61
C LEU A 16 9.77 -5.44 -3.59
N LEU A 17 8.55 -5.47 -3.07
CA LEU A 17 7.68 -6.63 -2.99
C LEU A 17 6.95 -6.85 -4.31
N THR A 18 6.69 -8.11 -4.62
CA THR A 18 5.77 -8.55 -5.66
C THR A 18 4.33 -8.60 -5.16
N VAL A 19 3.38 -8.86 -6.06
CA VAL A 19 1.96 -9.05 -5.69
C VAL A 19 1.80 -10.23 -4.73
N GLU A 20 2.53 -11.31 -4.96
CA GLU A 20 2.60 -12.51 -4.13
C GLU A 20 3.03 -12.16 -2.69
N ASP A 21 4.12 -11.41 -2.57
CA ASP A 21 4.70 -11.05 -1.27
C ASP A 21 3.72 -10.20 -0.45
N VAL A 22 3.07 -9.22 -1.11
CA VAL A 22 2.06 -8.37 -0.46
C VAL A 22 0.83 -9.19 -0.05
N ALA A 23 0.36 -10.09 -0.92
CA ALA A 23 -0.77 -10.97 -0.62
C ALA A 23 -0.48 -11.84 0.61
N GLN A 24 0.72 -12.43 0.68
CA GLN A 24 1.15 -13.21 1.83
C GLN A 24 1.26 -12.34 3.10
N ARG A 25 1.87 -11.16 2.99
CA ARG A 25 2.09 -10.28 4.15
C ARG A 25 0.81 -9.74 4.75
N LEU A 26 -0.16 -9.37 3.90
CA LEU A 26 -1.47 -8.90 4.34
C LEU A 26 -2.47 -10.04 4.61
N ASN A 27 -2.08 -11.29 4.35
CA ASN A 27 -2.93 -12.47 4.45
C ASN A 27 -4.25 -12.32 3.65
N VAL A 28 -4.12 -11.91 2.39
CA VAL A 28 -5.22 -11.71 1.43
C VAL A 28 -4.95 -12.47 0.13
N THR A 29 -5.94 -12.51 -0.77
CA THR A 29 -5.75 -13.12 -2.10
C THR A 29 -4.98 -12.19 -3.04
N LYS A 30 -4.30 -12.76 -4.05
CA LYS A 30 -3.64 -11.96 -5.10
C LYS A 30 -4.64 -11.07 -5.84
N ASP A 31 -5.84 -11.59 -6.11
CA ASP A 31 -6.91 -10.82 -6.76
C ASP A 31 -7.31 -9.59 -5.95
N TRP A 32 -7.33 -9.71 -4.62
CA TRP A 32 -7.56 -8.57 -3.75
C TRP A 32 -6.47 -7.51 -3.97
N VAL A 33 -5.19 -7.90 -3.99
CA VAL A 33 -4.08 -6.97 -4.24
C VAL A 33 -4.20 -6.30 -5.62
N TRP A 34 -4.53 -7.05 -6.67
CA TRP A 34 -4.75 -6.49 -8.02
C TRP A 34 -5.91 -5.50 -8.08
N ASP A 35 -7.05 -5.86 -7.48
CA ASP A 35 -8.22 -5.00 -7.37
C ASP A 35 -7.85 -3.68 -6.66
N HIS A 36 -7.13 -3.77 -5.54
CA HIS A 36 -6.77 -2.64 -4.70
C HIS A 36 -5.56 -1.86 -5.22
N SER A 37 -4.92 -2.34 -6.29
CA SER A 37 -3.85 -1.60 -6.98
C SER A 37 -4.35 -0.68 -8.09
N SER A 38 -5.63 -0.76 -8.49
CA SER A 38 -6.13 0.00 -9.64
C SER A 38 -7.63 0.28 -9.65
N ARG A 39 -8.46 -0.62 -9.10
CA ARG A 39 -9.91 -0.66 -9.34
C ARG A 39 -10.75 -0.40 -8.09
N LYS A 40 -10.29 -0.75 -6.90
CA LYS A 40 -11.07 -0.70 -5.65
C LYS A 40 -10.32 0.01 -4.54
N ALA A 41 -11.04 0.80 -3.74
CA ALA A 41 -10.50 1.35 -2.51
C ALA A 41 -10.59 0.32 -1.37
N PRO A 42 -9.62 0.25 -0.41
CA PRO A 42 -8.37 1.01 -0.34
C PRO A 42 -7.44 0.91 -1.54
N TYR A 43 -6.81 2.01 -1.96
CA TYR A 43 -5.72 1.91 -2.91
C TYR A 43 -4.42 1.57 -2.21
N LEU A 44 -3.74 0.50 -2.67
CA LEU A 44 -2.39 0.16 -2.24
C LEU A 44 -1.38 1.12 -2.89
N PRO A 45 -0.30 1.49 -2.18
CA PRO A 45 0.81 2.25 -2.74
C PRO A 45 1.60 1.36 -3.70
N VAL A 46 1.32 1.52 -5.00
CA VAL A 46 1.86 0.67 -6.06
C VAL A 46 2.74 1.47 -7.02
N ILE A 47 3.90 0.88 -7.35
CA ILE A 47 4.78 1.33 -8.42
C ILE A 47 4.42 0.52 -9.67
N ARG A 48 3.92 1.21 -10.70
CA ARG A 48 3.64 0.61 -12.00
C ARG A 48 4.87 0.71 -12.88
N MET A 49 5.39 -0.43 -13.30
CA MET A 49 6.42 -0.51 -14.32
C MET A 49 5.78 -0.51 -15.71
N SER A 50 6.59 -0.29 -16.76
CA SER A 50 6.14 -0.14 -18.15
C SER A 50 5.52 -1.39 -18.78
N ASP A 51 5.78 -2.56 -18.22
CA ASP A 51 5.38 -3.88 -18.72
C ASP A 51 4.17 -4.48 -17.97
N GLY A 52 3.49 -3.67 -17.16
CA GLY A 52 2.38 -4.15 -16.32
C GLY A 52 2.84 -4.85 -15.04
N VAL A 53 4.15 -4.91 -14.77
CA VAL A 53 4.67 -5.39 -13.50
C VAL A 53 4.35 -4.38 -12.40
N LEU A 54 3.74 -4.88 -11.33
CA LEU A 54 3.47 -4.13 -10.12
C LEU A 54 4.56 -4.42 -9.08
N ARG A 55 5.08 -3.36 -8.48
CA ARG A 55 5.98 -3.44 -7.32
C ARG A 55 5.44 -2.59 -6.18
N TYR A 56 5.76 -2.99 -4.96
CA TYR A 56 5.33 -2.29 -3.76
C TYR A 56 6.55 -2.07 -2.88
N ARG A 57 6.70 -0.88 -2.29
CA ARG A 57 7.73 -0.70 -1.27
C ARG A 57 7.22 -1.30 0.03
N LEU A 58 8.06 -2.10 0.69
CA LEU A 58 7.72 -2.67 2.00
C LEU A 58 7.29 -1.59 3.00
N SER A 59 8.05 -0.50 3.09
CA SER A 59 7.78 0.66 3.96
C SER A 59 6.38 1.24 3.73
N GLU A 60 6.01 1.50 2.49
CA GLU A 60 4.70 2.07 2.13
C GLU A 60 3.55 1.10 2.42
N VAL A 61 3.75 -0.21 2.22
CA VAL A 61 2.75 -1.22 2.57
C VAL A 61 2.52 -1.28 4.08
N ASP A 62 3.59 -1.22 4.88
CA ASP A 62 3.49 -1.23 6.35
C ASP A 62 2.84 0.09 6.87
N GLU A 63 3.17 1.24 6.28
CA GLU A 63 2.53 2.52 6.60
C GLU A 63 1.04 2.50 6.24
N PHE A 64 0.69 1.94 5.08
CA PHE A 64 -0.70 1.78 4.66
C PHE A 64 -1.52 1.00 5.69
N VAL A 65 -0.99 -0.12 6.21
CA VAL A 65 -1.66 -0.91 7.25
C VAL A 65 -1.84 -0.08 8.52
N SER A 66 -0.77 0.59 8.97
CA SER A 66 -0.78 1.41 10.18
C SER A 66 -1.85 2.52 10.11
N GLU A 67 -1.97 3.20 8.98
CA GLU A 67 -2.99 4.24 8.79
C GLU A 67 -4.42 3.65 8.77
N ARG A 68 -4.62 2.46 8.16
CA ARG A 68 -5.92 1.79 8.19
C ARG A 68 -6.34 1.38 9.60
N GLU A 69 -5.42 0.91 10.42
CA GLU A 69 -5.65 0.60 11.83
C GLU A 69 -6.04 1.87 12.61
N ARG A 70 -5.29 2.96 12.42
CA ARG A 70 -5.58 4.26 13.04
C ARG A 70 -6.98 4.77 12.68
N LEU A 71 -7.35 4.74 11.40
CA LEU A 71 -8.68 5.14 10.93
C LEU A 71 -9.79 4.29 11.54
N SER A 72 -9.58 2.98 11.63
CA SER A 72 -10.53 2.03 12.21
C SER A 72 -10.71 2.26 13.72
N ALA A 73 -9.62 2.51 14.44
CA ALA A 73 -9.65 2.85 15.86
C ALA A 73 -10.38 4.17 16.13
N MET A 74 -10.15 5.19 15.29
CA MET A 74 -10.87 6.47 15.40
C MET A 74 -12.37 6.33 15.17
N ARG A 75 -12.80 5.49 14.21
CA ARG A 75 -14.22 5.21 13.98
C ARG A 75 -14.86 4.50 15.18
N ARG A 76 -14.15 3.57 15.81
CA ARG A 76 -14.66 2.82 16.97
C ARG A 76 -14.89 3.74 18.18
N LYS A 77 -14.01 4.71 18.44
CA LYS A 77 -14.15 5.65 19.57
C LYS A 77 -15.34 6.62 19.45
N ARG A 78 -15.90 6.79 18.25
CA ARG A 78 -17.05 7.67 17.99
C ARG A 78 -18.40 6.96 18.16
N ARG A 79 -18.40 5.66 18.42
CA ARG A 79 -19.59 4.83 18.63
C ARG A 79 -19.72 4.50 20.10
#